data_AF-A0A2E1FKM0-F1
#
_entry.id   AF-A0A2E1FKM0-F1
#
_cell.length_a   1.000
_cell.length_b   1.000
_cell.length_c   1.000
_cell.angle_alpha   90.00
_cell.angle_beta   90.00
_cell.angle_gamma   90.00
#
_symmetry.space_group_name_H-M   'P 1'
#
loop_
_entity.id
_entity.type
_entity.pdbx_description
1 polymer ?
#
loop_
_entity_poly.entity_id
_entity_poly.type
_entity_poly.pdbx_seq_one_letter_code
_entity_poly.pdbx_strand_id
1 'polypeptide(L)'
;MTTNTDYQTIPATEENLSLENDIHRFDENPPKQLSERHPVIVDDIKGVACVGSLGTFSTRINISLEQEHPELGKQFQTKYFIFTEPGVVNWGHYGQSFKIQKILINN
;
A
#
# COMPACT_ATOMS: atom_id res chain seq x y z
N MET A 1 25.30 -10.94 9.01
CA MET A 1 25.11 -9.63 9.68
C MET A 1 23.68 -9.21 9.43
N THR A 2 22.76 -9.47 10.36
CA THR A 2 21.37 -9.05 10.25
C THR A 2 21.21 -7.73 11.00
N THR A 3 21.11 -6.64 10.27
CA THR A 3 20.72 -5.36 10.85
C THR A 3 19.25 -5.48 11.26
N ASN A 4 18.98 -5.75 12.54
CA ASN A 4 17.65 -5.57 13.13
C ASN A 4 17.32 -4.08 13.05
N THR A 5 16.65 -3.68 11.98
CA THR A 5 15.97 -2.39 11.94
C THR A 5 14.59 -2.65 12.51
N ASP A 6 14.44 -2.46 13.82
CA ASP A 6 13.14 -2.50 14.49
C ASP A 6 12.36 -1.26 14.04
N TYR A 7 11.63 -1.39 12.94
CA TYR A 7 10.75 -0.34 12.46
C TYR A 7 9.60 -0.16 13.45
N GLN A 8 9.37 1.08 13.89
CA GLN A 8 8.12 1.40 14.57
C GLN A 8 6.99 1.35 13.53
N THR A 9 5.99 0.51 13.78
CA THR A 9 4.91 0.27 12.83
C THR A 9 3.54 0.39 13.49
N ILE A 10 2.53 0.64 12.67
CA ILE A 10 1.11 0.51 13.02
C ILE A 10 0.41 -0.39 12.00
N PRO A 11 -0.66 -1.11 12.39
CA PRO A 11 -1.49 -1.84 11.44
C PRO A 11 -2.02 -0.90 10.36
N ALA A 12 -1.84 -1.28 9.10
CA ALA A 12 -2.28 -0.43 8.01
C ALA A 12 -3.80 -0.47 7.86
N THR A 13 -4.40 0.66 7.52
CA THR A 13 -5.82 0.80 7.18
C THR A 13 -5.92 1.44 5.80
N GLU A 14 -7.09 1.36 5.18
CA GLU A 14 -7.34 2.07 3.92
C GLU A 14 -7.07 3.58 4.07
N GLU A 15 -7.52 4.16 5.18
CA GLU A 15 -7.33 5.57 5.50
C GLU A 15 -5.85 5.94 5.66
N ASN A 16 -5.09 5.18 6.47
CA ASN A 16 -3.70 5.55 6.75
C ASN A 16 -2.73 5.23 5.60
N LEU A 17 -3.17 4.47 4.59
CA LEU A 17 -2.44 4.26 3.35
C LEU A 17 -2.96 5.10 2.18
N SER A 18 -4.06 5.83 2.35
CA SER A 18 -4.60 6.69 1.30
C SER A 18 -3.60 7.80 0.94
N LEU A 19 -3.52 8.13 -0.34
CA LEU A 19 -2.77 9.30 -0.81
C LEU A 19 -3.57 10.56 -0.49
N GLU A 20 -2.93 11.55 0.13
CA GLU A 20 -3.57 12.84 0.42
C GLU A 20 -3.81 13.64 -0.87
N ASN A 21 -2.80 13.66 -1.75
CA ASN A 21 -2.87 14.23 -3.08
C ASN A 21 -2.70 13.11 -4.10
N ASP A 22 -3.81 12.74 -4.73
CA ASP A 22 -3.86 11.74 -5.79
C ASP A 22 -4.43 12.37 -7.06
N ILE A 23 -4.31 11.66 -8.18
CA ILE A 23 -4.90 12.04 -9.46
C ILE A 23 -5.91 10.99 -9.88
N HIS A 24 -7.11 11.43 -10.24
CA HIS A 24 -8.11 10.64 -10.91
C HIS A 24 -8.16 11.00 -12.40
N ARG A 25 -8.51 10.03 -13.25
CA ARG A 25 -8.45 10.21 -14.72
C ARG A 25 -9.26 11.41 -15.25
N PHE A 26 -10.33 11.80 -14.56
CA PHE A 26 -11.22 12.89 -14.96
C PHE A 26 -10.93 14.21 -14.25
N ASP A 27 -9.81 14.34 -13.54
CA ASP A 27 -9.46 15.59 -12.87
C ASP A 27 -9.18 16.68 -13.92
N GLU A 28 -10.05 17.68 -13.97
CA GLU A 28 -9.88 18.86 -14.81
C GLU A 28 -8.74 19.76 -14.30
N ASN A 29 -8.48 19.71 -12.99
CA ASN A 29 -7.42 20.44 -12.31
C ASN A 29 -6.65 19.48 -11.38
N PRO A 30 -5.73 18.67 -11.91
CA PRO A 30 -4.96 17.73 -11.08
C PRO A 30 -4.09 18.49 -10.07
N PRO A 31 -3.80 17.89 -8.90
CA PRO A 31 -2.93 18.53 -7.92
C PRO A 31 -1.53 18.78 -8.50
N LYS A 32 -0.91 19.89 -8.09
CA LYS A 32 0.43 20.28 -8.57
C LYS A 32 1.52 19.33 -8.09
N GLN A 33 1.28 18.63 -6.99
CA GLN A 33 2.21 17.67 -6.38
C GLN A 33 1.42 16.46 -5.90
N LEU A 34 1.88 15.26 -6.27
CA LEU A 34 1.32 14.00 -5.81
C LEU A 34 1.94 13.59 -4.48
N SER A 35 1.17 12.92 -3.65
CA SER A 35 1.67 12.31 -2.42
C SER A 35 2.59 11.13 -2.74
N GLU A 36 3.65 11.01 -1.96
CA GLU A 36 4.51 9.83 -1.98
C GLU A 36 3.77 8.62 -1.39
N ARG A 37 4.22 7.43 -1.79
CA ARG A 37 3.71 6.18 -1.21
C ARG A 37 4.25 5.99 0.20
N HIS A 38 3.46 5.35 1.06
CA HIS A 38 3.83 5.10 2.45
C HIS A 38 4.81 3.94 2.56
N PRO A 39 5.87 4.03 3.39
CA PRO A 39 6.71 2.88 3.67
C PRO A 39 5.95 1.82 4.46
N VAL A 40 6.10 0.56 4.09
CA VAL A 40 5.35 -0.55 4.68
C VAL A 40 6.19 -1.82 4.83
N ILE A 41 5.68 -2.74 5.64
CA ILE A 41 6.09 -4.15 5.67
C ILE A 41 4.87 -4.98 5.26
N VAL A 42 5.01 -5.81 4.22
CA VAL A 42 3.98 -6.72 3.71
C VAL A 42 4.47 -8.15 3.84
N ASP A 43 3.79 -8.96 4.65
CA ASP A 43 4.22 -10.34 4.98
C ASP A 43 5.74 -10.44 5.24
N ASP A 44 6.22 -9.58 6.14
CA ASP A 44 7.63 -9.43 6.54
C ASP A 44 8.59 -8.89 5.46
N ILE A 45 8.08 -8.49 4.28
CA ILE A 45 8.85 -7.87 3.20
C ILE A 45 8.66 -6.36 3.21
N LYS A 46 9.77 -5.63 3.34
CA LYS A 46 9.76 -4.16 3.25
C LYS A 46 9.41 -3.68 1.85
N GLY A 47 8.68 -2.57 1.77
CA GLY A 47 8.35 -1.91 0.52
C GLY A 47 7.68 -0.56 0.73
N VAL A 48 6.95 -0.14 -0.30
CA VAL A 48 6.07 1.03 -0.27
C VAL A 48 4.69 0.66 -0.79
N ALA A 49 3.66 1.26 -0.22
CA ALA A 49 2.28 1.05 -0.63
C ALA A 49 1.43 2.31 -0.51
N CYS A 50 0.32 2.32 -1.22
CA CYS A 50 -0.70 3.36 -1.10
C CYS A 50 -2.08 2.83 -1.52
N VAL A 51 -3.11 3.56 -1.12
CA VAL A 51 -4.46 3.44 -1.64
C VAL A 51 -4.77 4.70 -2.44
N GLY A 52 -5.20 4.53 -3.69
CA GLY A 52 -5.49 5.64 -4.59
C GLY A 52 -5.94 5.19 -5.97
N SER A 53 -6.43 6.13 -6.75
CA SER A 53 -6.75 6.03 -8.17
C SER A 53 -5.51 6.02 -9.05
N LEU A 54 -4.42 6.70 -8.69
CA LEU A 54 -3.14 6.66 -9.42
C LEU A 54 -3.28 6.98 -10.92
N GLY A 55 -4.11 7.96 -11.27
CA GLY A 55 -4.40 8.40 -12.63
C GLY A 55 -5.36 7.49 -13.39
N THR A 56 -5.95 6.50 -12.73
CA THR A 56 -6.92 5.58 -13.32
C THR A 56 -8.36 5.93 -12.88
N PHE A 57 -9.32 5.07 -13.22
CA PHE A 57 -10.76 5.27 -12.95
C PHE A 57 -11.25 4.79 -11.57
N SER A 58 -10.42 4.10 -10.80
CA SER A 58 -10.91 3.43 -9.59
C SER A 58 -9.83 3.38 -8.54
N THR A 59 -10.23 3.50 -7.28
CA THR A 59 -9.35 3.27 -6.15
C THR A 59 -8.77 1.85 -6.21
N ARG A 60 -7.48 1.76 -5.91
CA ARG A 60 -6.68 0.54 -5.88
C ARG A 60 -5.75 0.59 -4.69
N ILE A 61 -5.39 -0.58 -4.19
CA ILE A 61 -4.16 -0.73 -3.43
C ILE A 61 -3.02 -0.98 -4.43
N ASN A 62 -1.90 -0.26 -4.25
CA ASN A 62 -0.68 -0.44 -5.03
C ASN A 62 0.49 -0.69 -4.08
N ILE A 63 1.29 -1.71 -4.38
CA ILE A 63 2.39 -2.19 -3.54
C ILE A 63 3.62 -2.40 -4.42
N SER A 64 4.78 -2.00 -3.92
CA SER A 64 6.08 -2.34 -4.49
C SER A 64 7.03 -2.79 -3.39
N LEU A 65 7.58 -3.98 -3.54
CA LEU A 65 8.37 -4.66 -2.53
C LEU A 65 9.85 -4.67 -2.90
N GLU A 66 10.72 -4.66 -1.88
CA GLU A 66 12.17 -4.76 -2.07
C GLU A 66 12.57 -6.16 -2.57
N GLN A 67 11.81 -7.19 -2.16
CA GLN A 67 11.98 -8.60 -2.54
C GLN A 67 10.71 -9.15 -3.18
N GLU A 68 10.83 -10.25 -3.92
CA GLU A 68 9.70 -10.90 -4.58
C GLU A 68 8.82 -11.64 -3.56
N HIS A 69 7.53 -11.31 -3.51
CA HIS A 69 6.55 -12.03 -2.71
C HIS A 69 5.97 -13.21 -3.52
N PRO A 70 5.79 -14.41 -2.93
CA PRO A 70 5.31 -15.59 -3.66
C PRO A 70 3.96 -15.41 -4.35
N GLU A 71 3.07 -14.59 -3.78
CA GLU A 71 1.74 -14.33 -4.37
C GLU A 71 1.60 -12.97 -5.06
N LEU A 72 2.36 -11.95 -4.61
CA LEU A 72 2.19 -10.56 -5.05
C LEU A 72 3.25 -10.17 -6.08
N GLY A 73 4.29 -10.98 -6.26
CA GLY A 73 5.47 -10.63 -7.02
C GLY A 73 6.22 -9.46 -6.38
N LYS A 74 6.99 -8.72 -7.20
CA LYS A 74 7.70 -7.50 -6.76
C LYS A 74 6.82 -6.25 -6.83
N GLN A 75 5.81 -6.25 -7.69
CA GLN A 75 4.86 -5.16 -7.89
C GLN A 75 3.46 -5.74 -7.96
N PHE A 76 2.55 -5.18 -7.17
CA PHE A 76 1.17 -5.63 -7.09
C PHE A 76 0.23 -4.45 -7.10
N GLN A 77 -0.89 -4.59 -7.81
CA GLN A 77 -1.98 -3.64 -7.72
C GLN A 77 -3.32 -4.32 -8.02
N THR A 78 -4.36 -3.92 -7.29
CA THR A 78 -5.71 -4.40 -7.56
C THR A 78 -6.74 -3.40 -7.06
N LYS A 79 -7.89 -3.37 -7.74
CA LYS A 79 -9.10 -2.67 -7.26
C LYS A 79 -10.02 -3.57 -6.42
N TYR A 80 -9.72 -4.86 -6.39
CA TYR A 80 -10.46 -5.85 -5.62
C TYR A 80 -9.68 -6.13 -4.36
N PHE A 81 -9.79 -5.23 -3.39
CA PHE A 81 -9.19 -5.37 -2.07
C PHE A 81 -10.18 -4.93 -1.00
N ILE A 82 -10.01 -5.44 0.21
CA ILE A 82 -10.72 -4.98 1.40
C ILE A 82 -9.82 -5.18 2.62
N PHE A 83 -9.73 -4.15 3.45
CA PHE A 83 -9.16 -4.30 4.79
C PHE A 83 -10.22 -4.97 5.68
N THR A 84 -10.04 -6.24 6.01
CA THR A 84 -11.00 -6.97 6.86
C THR A 84 -10.86 -6.60 8.33
N GLU A 85 -9.64 -6.23 8.72
CA GLU A 85 -9.28 -5.65 10.01
C GLU A 85 -7.98 -4.83 9.83
N PRO A 86 -7.62 -3.95 10.77
CA PRO A 86 -6.37 -3.20 10.67
C PRO A 86 -5.17 -4.15 10.47
N GLY A 87 -4.45 -3.94 9.37
CA GLY A 87 -3.26 -4.68 8.98
C GLY A 87 -3.50 -5.99 8.23
N VAL A 88 -4.75 -6.35 7.88
CA VAL A 88 -5.07 -7.53 7.06
C VAL A 88 -5.87 -7.10 5.84
N VAL A 89 -5.36 -7.45 4.66
CA VAL A 89 -6.01 -7.14 3.38
C VAL A 89 -6.36 -8.44 2.68
N ASN A 90 -7.65 -8.63 2.40
CA ASN A 90 -8.11 -9.63 1.46
C ASN A 90 -8.13 -9.04 0.06
N TRP A 91 -7.82 -9.84 -0.95
CA TRP A 91 -7.81 -9.39 -2.34
C TRP A 91 -8.29 -10.44 -3.33
N GLY A 92 -8.67 -9.98 -4.52
CA GLY A 92 -9.18 -10.83 -5.58
C GLY A 92 -10.53 -11.45 -5.23
N HIS A 93 -10.73 -12.69 -5.66
CA HIS A 93 -12.01 -13.40 -5.53
C HIS A 93 -11.89 -14.80 -4.92
N TYR A 94 -10.68 -15.24 -4.55
CA TYR A 94 -10.41 -16.61 -4.11
C TYR A 94 -9.92 -16.70 -2.66
N GLY A 95 -10.18 -15.66 -1.85
CA GLY A 95 -9.87 -15.65 -0.43
C GLY A 95 -8.40 -15.41 -0.11
N GLN A 96 -7.61 -14.90 -1.05
CA GLN A 96 -6.23 -14.51 -0.78
C GLN A 96 -6.16 -13.33 0.19
N SER A 97 -5.11 -13.31 1.00
CA SER A 97 -4.88 -12.26 1.99
C SER A 97 -3.38 -12.04 2.23
N PHE A 98 -3.00 -10.82 2.59
CA PHE A 98 -1.67 -10.51 3.12
C PHE A 98 -1.78 -9.62 4.35
N LYS A 99 -0.76 -9.66 5.21
CA LYS A 99 -0.60 -8.70 6.30
C LYS A 99 0.19 -7.49 5.84
N ILE A 100 -0.18 -6.31 6.34
CA ILE A 100 0.49 -5.06 6.00
C ILE A 100 0.59 -4.14 7.23
N GLN A 101 1.79 -3.63 7.46
CA GLN A 101 2.08 -2.68 8.53
C GLN A 101 2.64 -1.41 7.92
N LYS A 102 2.13 -0.24 8.33
CA LYS A 102 2.68 1.06 7.95
C LYS A 102 3.85 1.39 8.85
N ILE A 103 5.01 1.71 8.26
CA ILE A 103 6.18 2.18 8.98
C ILE A 103 5.96 3.65 9.35
N LEU A 104 6.16 3.97 10.63
CA LEU A 104 6.15 5.35 11.10
C LEU A 104 7.50 6.00 10.80
N ILE A 105 7.47 7.12 10.07
CA ILE A 105 8.64 7.98 9.91
C ILE A 105 8.59 8.98 11.07
N ASN A 106 9.51 8.83 12.02
CA ASN A 106 9.72 9.83 13.06
C ASN A 106 10.48 11.00 12.41
N ASN A 107 9.81 12.14 12.27
CA ASN A 107 10.41 13.40 11.85
C ASN A 107 11.19 14.06 12.99
#